data_AF-A0A350APP3-F1
#
_entry.id   AF-A0A350APP3-F1
#
_cell.length_a   1.000
_cell.length_b   1.000
_cell.length_c   1.000
_cell.angle_alpha   90.00
_cell.angle_beta   90.00
_cell.angle_gamma   90.00
#
_symmetry.space_group_name_H-M   'P 1'
#
loop_
_entity.id
_entity.type
_entity.pdbx_description
1 polymer ?
#
loop_
_entity_poly.entity_id
_entity_poly.type
_entity_poly.pdbx_seq_one_letter_code
_entity_poly.pdbx_strand_id
1 'polypeptide(L)'
;MDPESGESVDPGIYTRDAIDEAFGFADNVYKKFMLSMDEFVESGAIKEWRAFPYDWRMPLEEIVDEGTRLEDGSTANVLEQIREMAKSSKSGKVSLVGHSNGGLLAKVVIDRLEKSGEAGLVDRLIMVGTPQIGTPKAMAGLLHGDGINLLKGLLLDKETARGLGENMASAYNLLPSKKYFEIVQSPVIEFDYDVRDIYDFRSIYGESISGFGSFKSFLLGDNGERTEPEEDDTDSPNVLKNTFLSRSIETHNNLDSWRAPEHMEVIQIAGWGLDTVRGISYDDCDILFCPDNLSNLDRKLILTEDGDETVVVPSAAAMEGEERYYLNLKLYNNPLDLKFRISRNHADILEATPLQDFIKNIIQNKKEQVTYISTEKPKVEKEYKRLRYRLHSPVKIDIIDENGNHIGIIENNDQDSDIRRYEQEVPNSYYMEFGETKYAGAEGRIAQDVILKGEDLGTFTFEIDEVFGTGETKNTTFENIPVMEGMIAEIAISDSVGEMEIDINGDGEKDFIIRPGEEASKETSLEILEKMIGFLDIHQTVKDRLIDKIGNARKQLEKGHNIATNAMLANVKQQIETFSRENAPEKFRIPKEEAEKLIVIIERIQLID
;
A
#
# COMPACT_ATOMS: atom_id res chain seq x y z
N MET A 1 18.23 -3.00 13.73
CA MET A 1 18.00 -1.91 14.71
C MET A 1 17.92 -2.55 16.08
N ASP A 2 18.42 -1.90 17.12
CA ASP A 2 18.40 -2.44 18.48
C ASP A 2 16.94 -2.51 18.97
N PRO A 3 16.50 -3.66 19.52
CA PRO A 3 15.11 -3.87 19.85
C PRO A 3 14.62 -3.07 21.07
N GLU A 4 15.52 -2.51 21.89
CA GLU A 4 15.17 -1.72 23.07
C GLU A 4 15.26 -0.21 22.80
N SER A 5 16.34 0.23 22.14
CA SER A 5 16.59 1.65 21.87
C SER A 5 16.07 2.12 20.52
N GLY A 6 15.97 1.24 19.53
CA GLY A 6 15.71 1.61 18.14
C GLY A 6 16.93 2.24 17.46
N GLU A 7 18.12 2.16 18.05
CA GLU A 7 19.35 2.65 17.42
C GLU A 7 19.85 1.67 16.35
N SER A 8 20.65 2.15 15.40
CA SER A 8 21.34 1.25 14.47
C SER A 8 22.37 0.40 15.22
N VAL A 9 22.26 -0.92 15.13
CA VAL A 9 23.29 -1.86 15.63
C VAL A 9 24.56 -1.82 14.79
N ASP A 10 24.48 -1.28 13.56
CA ASP A 10 25.64 -1.01 12.71
C ASP A 10 26.12 0.43 12.94
N PRO A 11 27.30 0.64 13.55
CA PRO A 11 27.87 1.96 13.76
C PRO A 11 28.41 2.60 12.46
N GLY A 12 28.36 1.88 11.34
CA GLY A 12 28.71 2.34 10.01
C GLY A 12 27.59 3.11 9.30
N ILE A 13 26.37 3.15 9.84
CA ILE A 13 25.26 3.87 9.18
C ILE A 13 25.44 5.39 9.29
N TYR A 14 25.17 6.07 8.18
CA TYR A 14 25.21 7.51 8.03
C TYR A 14 24.15 7.99 7.04
N THR A 15 23.91 9.30 7.04
CA THR A 15 23.03 9.99 6.10
C THR A 15 23.87 10.75 5.05
N ARG A 16 23.41 10.81 3.80
CA ARG A 16 24.06 11.58 2.73
C ARG A 16 23.36 12.91 2.50
N ASP A 17 22.41 12.93 1.58
CA ASP A 17 21.65 14.10 1.16
C ASP A 17 20.15 13.73 1.10
N ALA A 18 19.31 14.73 0.85
CA ALA A 18 17.92 14.49 0.50
C ALA A 18 17.84 13.59 -0.75
N ILE A 19 16.84 12.72 -0.78
CA ILE A 19 16.64 11.76 -1.86
C ILE A 19 16.10 12.52 -3.08
N ASP A 20 16.93 12.74 -4.09
CA ASP A 20 16.51 13.35 -5.36
C ASP A 20 15.74 12.34 -6.21
N GLU A 21 16.37 11.20 -6.49
CA GLU A 21 15.88 10.00 -7.17
C GLU A 21 16.12 8.80 -6.24
N ALA A 22 15.14 7.91 -6.13
CA ALA A 22 15.36 6.68 -5.39
C ALA A 22 16.24 5.73 -6.23
N PHE A 23 17.50 5.58 -5.83
CA PHE A 23 18.48 4.62 -6.36
C PHE A 23 18.78 4.73 -7.88
N GLY A 24 18.57 5.90 -8.51
CA GLY A 24 18.91 6.14 -9.93
C GLY A 24 18.04 5.41 -10.96
N PHE A 25 16.98 4.73 -10.51
CA PHE A 25 16.05 3.98 -11.37
C PHE A 25 14.58 4.18 -11.01
N ALA A 26 14.27 4.70 -9.82
CA ALA A 26 12.91 5.04 -9.43
C ALA A 26 12.58 6.51 -9.73
N ASP A 27 11.28 6.82 -9.75
CA ASP A 27 10.76 8.15 -10.01
C ASP A 27 11.36 9.23 -9.09
N ASN A 28 11.41 10.46 -9.59
CA ASN A 28 11.82 11.63 -8.82
C ASN A 28 11.00 11.76 -7.53
N VAL A 29 11.67 11.90 -6.39
CA VAL A 29 11.02 12.17 -5.09
C VAL A 29 11.08 13.67 -4.78
N TYR A 30 12.26 14.29 -4.87
CA TYR A 30 12.44 15.73 -4.64
C TYR A 30 13.23 16.45 -5.75
N LYS A 31 13.60 15.76 -6.84
CA LYS A 31 14.47 16.32 -7.88
C LYS A 31 13.96 17.65 -8.47
N LYS A 32 12.71 17.74 -8.95
CA LYS A 32 12.17 18.99 -9.51
C LYS A 32 11.96 20.03 -8.41
N PHE A 33 11.65 19.60 -7.19
CA PHE A 33 11.52 20.53 -6.06
C PHE A 33 12.86 21.22 -5.76
N MET A 34 13.96 20.46 -5.68
CA MET A 34 15.31 21.00 -5.46
C MET A 34 15.73 21.96 -6.58
N LEU A 35 15.49 21.61 -7.84
CA LEU A 35 15.72 22.50 -8.98
C LEU A 35 14.89 23.79 -8.87
N SER A 36 13.63 23.69 -8.44
CA SER A 36 12.77 24.86 -8.21
C SER A 36 13.34 25.76 -7.10
N MET A 37 13.89 25.17 -6.03
CA MET A 37 14.53 25.92 -4.95
C MET A 37 15.80 26.64 -5.42
N ASP A 38 16.58 26.03 -6.32
CA ASP A 38 17.72 26.69 -6.98
C ASP A 38 17.25 27.89 -7.83
N GLU A 39 16.19 27.73 -8.62
CA GLU A 39 15.59 28.85 -9.37
C GLU A 39 15.07 29.97 -8.46
N PHE A 40 14.60 29.65 -7.25
CA PHE A 40 14.17 30.66 -6.28
C PHE A 40 15.37 31.48 -5.78
N VAL A 41 16.55 30.87 -5.64
CA VAL A 41 17.80 31.57 -5.33
C VAL A 41 18.24 32.45 -6.50
N GLU A 42 18.27 31.89 -7.72
CA GLU A 42 18.71 32.61 -8.92
C GLU A 42 17.83 33.83 -9.23
N SER A 43 16.51 33.70 -9.06
CA SER A 43 15.56 34.80 -9.23
C SER A 43 15.58 35.81 -8.06
N GLY A 44 16.30 35.51 -6.99
CA GLY A 44 16.40 36.34 -5.79
C GLY A 44 15.15 36.34 -4.90
N ALA A 45 14.24 35.38 -5.10
CA ALA A 45 13.07 35.14 -4.26
C ALA A 45 13.47 34.77 -2.83
N ILE A 46 14.49 33.92 -2.71
CA ILE A 46 15.18 33.61 -1.46
C ILE A 46 16.68 33.88 -1.63
N LYS A 47 17.42 33.98 -0.52
CA LYS A 47 18.87 34.16 -0.57
C LYS A 47 19.60 32.85 -0.82
N GLU A 48 19.18 31.81 -0.12
CA GLU A 48 19.75 30.45 -0.14
C GLU A 48 18.68 29.48 0.37
N TRP A 49 18.84 28.20 0.07
CA TRP A 49 18.10 27.10 0.69
C TRP A 49 19.08 26.00 1.10
N ARG A 50 18.67 25.15 2.05
CA ARG A 50 19.42 23.96 2.46
C ARG A 50 18.45 22.80 2.68
N ALA A 51 18.77 21.63 2.14
CA ALA A 51 18.17 20.39 2.60
C ALA A 51 18.74 20.03 3.98
N PHE A 52 17.89 19.52 4.88
CA PHE A 52 18.34 18.91 6.12
C PHE A 52 18.08 17.40 6.04
N PRO A 53 19.06 16.60 5.62
CA PRO A 53 18.90 15.16 5.59
C PRO A 53 19.03 14.61 7.02
N TYR A 54 18.20 13.64 7.37
CA TYR A 54 18.19 13.03 8.70
C TYR A 54 17.95 11.52 8.63
N ASP A 55 18.39 10.80 9.66
CA ASP A 55 18.07 9.39 9.82
C ASP A 55 16.60 9.26 10.24
N TRP A 56 15.73 9.02 9.27
CA TRP A 56 14.28 8.95 9.46
C TRP A 56 13.83 7.78 10.32
N ARG A 57 14.72 6.85 10.67
CA ARG A 57 14.44 5.73 11.58
C ARG A 57 14.53 6.15 13.05
N MET A 58 15.28 7.22 13.32
CA MET A 58 15.53 7.73 14.67
C MET A 58 14.35 8.56 15.19
N PRO A 59 14.18 8.65 16.52
CA PRO A 59 13.20 9.52 17.16
C PRO A 59 13.36 11.00 16.78
N LEU A 60 12.23 11.71 16.66
CA LEU A 60 12.20 13.11 16.23
C LEU A 60 13.01 14.03 17.16
N GLU A 61 12.90 13.84 18.47
CA GLU A 61 13.63 14.64 19.45
C GLU A 61 15.14 14.43 19.36
N GLU A 62 15.59 13.19 19.18
CA GLU A 62 17.02 12.87 19.07
C GLU A 62 17.63 13.46 17.80
N ILE A 63 16.91 13.42 16.68
CA ILE A 63 17.34 14.07 15.43
C ILE A 63 17.60 15.57 15.65
N VAL A 64 16.76 16.25 16.42
CA VAL A 64 16.90 17.70 16.68
C VAL A 64 17.97 17.99 17.74
N ASP A 65 18.00 17.21 18.81
CA ASP A 65 18.83 17.46 19.99
C ASP A 65 20.28 17.00 19.78
N GLU A 66 20.49 15.86 19.12
CA GLU A 66 21.81 15.24 18.91
C GLU A 66 22.36 15.49 17.49
N GLY A 67 21.47 15.70 16.52
CA GLY A 67 21.82 15.91 15.11
C GLY A 67 21.98 14.61 14.32
N THR A 68 22.29 14.75 13.03
CA THR A 68 22.40 13.64 12.08
C THR A 68 23.85 13.38 11.71
N ARG A 69 24.31 12.14 11.83
CA ARG A 69 25.62 11.73 11.34
C ARG A 69 25.67 11.65 9.81
N LEU A 70 26.66 12.30 9.20
CA LEU A 70 26.87 12.32 7.76
C LEU A 70 27.99 11.35 7.31
N GLU A 71 28.05 11.07 6.01
CA GLU A 71 29.04 10.18 5.38
C GLU A 71 30.49 10.55 5.68
N ASP A 72 30.79 11.84 5.77
CA ASP A 72 32.12 12.35 6.09
C ASP A 72 32.48 12.26 7.58
N GLY A 73 31.57 11.72 8.40
CA GLY A 73 31.70 11.59 9.85
C GLY A 73 31.34 12.84 10.64
N SER A 74 30.91 13.92 9.99
CA SER A 74 30.39 15.11 10.66
C SER A 74 28.96 14.89 11.19
N THR A 75 28.52 15.77 12.10
CA THR A 75 27.15 15.77 12.60
C THR A 75 26.46 17.06 12.16
N ALA A 76 25.39 16.93 11.38
CA ALA A 76 24.54 18.04 10.97
C ALA A 76 23.49 18.33 12.04
N ASN A 77 23.47 19.55 12.59
CA ASN A 77 22.45 19.99 13.53
C ASN A 77 21.52 21.04 12.90
N VAL A 78 20.22 20.76 12.87
CA VAL A 78 19.22 21.63 12.24
C VAL A 78 19.10 23.00 12.92
N LEU A 79 19.24 23.07 14.25
CA LEU A 79 19.16 24.33 14.99
C LEU A 79 20.33 25.25 14.66
N GLU A 80 21.54 24.68 14.53
CA GLU A 80 22.73 25.42 14.11
C GLU A 80 22.59 25.94 12.67
N GLN A 81 22.12 25.09 11.74
CA GLN A 81 21.88 25.51 10.36
C GLN A 81 20.86 26.64 10.27
N ILE A 82 19.77 26.59 11.04
CA ILE A 82 18.78 27.68 11.11
C ILE A 82 19.43 28.98 11.60
N ARG A 83 20.24 28.93 12.67
CA ARG A 83 20.95 30.11 13.20
C ARG A 83 21.91 30.70 12.16
N GLU A 84 22.60 29.88 11.39
CA GLU A 84 23.50 30.32 10.33
C GLU A 84 22.74 30.98 9.16
N MET A 85 21.72 30.31 8.65
CA MET A 85 20.89 30.80 7.55
C MET A 85 20.17 32.08 7.93
N ALA A 86 19.67 32.20 9.17
CA ALA A 86 19.02 33.40 9.67
C ALA A 86 19.98 34.61 9.70
N LYS A 87 21.25 34.45 10.14
CA LYS A 87 22.27 35.52 10.12
C LYS A 87 22.55 36.03 8.70
N SER A 88 22.49 35.11 7.76
CA SER A 88 22.73 35.31 6.34
C SER A 88 21.49 35.94 5.65
N SER A 89 20.29 35.60 6.09
CA SER A 89 19.02 36.01 5.50
C SER A 89 18.79 37.53 5.52
N LYS A 90 18.14 38.04 4.47
CA LYS A 90 17.75 39.46 4.37
C LYS A 90 16.75 39.87 5.46
N SER A 91 15.87 38.94 5.87
CA SER A 91 14.86 39.18 6.91
C SER A 91 15.36 38.89 8.32
N GLY A 92 16.54 38.28 8.46
CA GLY A 92 17.00 37.70 9.74
C GLY A 92 16.25 36.43 10.14
N LYS A 93 15.45 35.85 9.23
CA LYS A 93 14.58 34.69 9.48
C LYS A 93 14.68 33.64 8.37
N VAL A 94 14.20 32.43 8.66
CA VAL A 94 14.05 31.30 7.73
C VAL A 94 12.61 30.81 7.68
N SER A 95 12.19 30.25 6.55
CA SER A 95 10.95 29.48 6.43
C SER A 95 11.28 27.99 6.39
N LEU A 96 10.50 27.16 7.07
CA LEU A 96 10.65 25.70 7.05
C LEU A 96 9.61 25.08 6.11
N VAL A 97 10.05 24.16 5.26
CA VAL A 97 9.15 23.34 4.42
C VAL A 97 9.34 21.88 4.85
N GLY A 98 8.29 21.28 5.40
CA GLY A 98 8.28 19.89 5.87
C GLY A 98 7.32 19.05 5.06
N HIS A 99 7.82 17.99 4.43
CA HIS A 99 7.01 16.99 3.74
C HIS A 99 6.82 15.74 4.60
N SER A 100 5.61 15.18 4.64
CA SER A 100 5.30 13.95 5.38
C SER A 100 5.82 14.04 6.82
N ASN A 101 6.59 13.06 7.31
CA ASN A 101 7.22 13.05 8.64
C ASN A 101 8.10 14.29 8.93
N GLY A 102 8.67 14.93 7.90
CA GLY A 102 9.47 16.15 8.05
C GLY A 102 8.67 17.34 8.62
N GLY A 103 7.34 17.36 8.45
CA GLY A 103 6.49 18.35 9.11
C GLY A 103 6.35 18.12 10.62
N LEU A 104 6.38 16.87 11.09
CA LEU A 104 6.42 16.56 12.53
C LEU A 104 7.77 16.98 13.12
N LEU A 105 8.87 16.64 12.44
CA LEU A 105 10.22 17.09 12.82
C LEU A 105 10.29 18.62 12.93
N ALA A 106 9.72 19.35 11.96
CA ALA A 106 9.72 20.80 11.97
C ALA A 106 9.00 21.41 13.19
N LYS A 107 7.92 20.79 13.70
CA LYS A 107 7.29 21.19 14.96
C LYS A 107 8.23 21.03 16.15
N VAL A 108 8.97 19.91 16.22
CA VAL A 108 9.96 19.66 17.27
C VAL A 108 11.10 20.69 17.19
N VAL A 109 11.58 21.01 15.99
CA VAL A 109 12.57 22.07 15.76
C VAL A 109 12.10 23.41 16.30
N ILE A 110 10.87 23.82 15.98
CA ILE A 110 10.31 25.10 16.44
C ILE A 110 10.14 25.11 17.96
N ASP A 111 9.69 24.01 18.56
CA ASP A 111 9.57 23.87 20.02
C ASP A 111 10.93 24.03 20.73
N ARG A 112 12.01 23.49 20.14
CA ARG A 112 13.37 23.69 20.64
C ARG A 112 13.88 25.12 20.49
N LEU A 113 13.58 25.77 19.37
CA LEU A 113 13.89 27.19 19.18
C LEU A 113 13.09 28.08 20.15
N GLU A 114 11.84 27.76 20.45
CA GLU A 114 11.05 28.49 21.44
C GLU A 114 11.66 28.38 22.84
N LYS A 115 12.05 27.16 23.24
CA LYS A 115 12.73 26.90 24.52
C LYS A 115 14.06 27.66 24.65
N SER A 116 14.78 27.91 23.56
CA SER A 116 16.00 28.72 23.55
C SER A 116 15.77 30.22 23.39
N GLY A 117 14.51 30.68 23.25
CA GLY A 117 14.17 32.08 23.00
C GLY A 117 14.47 32.54 21.57
N GLU A 118 14.62 31.60 20.65
CA GLU A 118 15.01 31.78 19.25
C GLU A 118 13.88 31.49 18.26
N ALA A 119 12.64 31.27 18.71
CA ALA A 119 11.49 31.06 17.82
C ALA A 119 11.31 32.19 16.79
N GLY A 120 11.79 33.40 17.09
CA GLY A 120 11.80 34.55 16.17
C GLY A 120 12.67 34.37 14.92
N LEU A 121 13.54 33.34 14.88
CA LEU A 121 14.34 32.99 13.72
C LEU A 121 13.53 32.33 12.61
N VAL A 122 12.33 31.83 12.91
CA VAL A 122 11.44 31.20 11.92
C VAL A 122 10.27 32.14 11.64
N ASP A 123 9.98 32.39 10.36
CA ASP A 123 8.80 33.18 9.95
C ASP A 123 7.62 32.33 9.50
N ARG A 124 7.88 31.15 8.92
CA ARG A 124 6.83 30.23 8.46
C ARG A 124 7.17 28.76 8.66
N LEU A 125 6.13 27.98 8.83
CA LEU A 125 6.12 26.53 8.67
C LEU A 125 5.14 26.14 7.55
N ILE A 126 5.64 25.54 6.48
CA ILE A 126 4.85 24.98 5.38
C ILE A 126 4.88 23.46 5.50
N MET A 127 3.75 22.86 5.86
CA MET A 127 3.58 21.42 6.02
C MET A 127 2.87 20.85 4.79
N VAL A 128 3.47 19.87 4.13
CA VAL A 128 2.93 19.23 2.92
C VAL A 128 2.70 17.76 3.21
N GLY A 129 1.45 17.29 3.10
CA GLY A 129 1.09 15.89 3.30
C GLY A 129 1.44 15.32 4.69
N THR A 130 1.72 16.16 5.70
CA THR A 130 2.20 15.67 6.99
C THR A 130 1.11 14.88 7.74
N PRO A 131 1.33 13.63 8.17
CA PRO A 131 0.37 12.89 9.01
C PRO A 131 0.36 13.45 10.44
N GLN A 132 -0.20 14.64 10.63
CA GLN A 132 -0.05 15.40 11.88
C GLN A 132 -0.56 14.66 13.12
N ILE A 133 -1.59 13.84 12.94
CA ILE A 133 -2.22 13.02 13.99
C ILE A 133 -2.16 11.54 13.62
N GLY A 134 -1.26 11.15 12.70
CA GLY A 134 -1.05 9.76 12.27
C GLY A 134 -1.82 9.34 11.01
N THR A 135 -1.55 8.12 10.54
CA THR A 135 -2.17 7.48 9.38
C THR A 135 -2.43 5.98 9.63
N PRO A 136 -3.61 5.44 9.24
CA PRO A 136 -3.90 4.00 9.32
C PRO A 136 -2.94 3.12 8.51
N LYS A 137 -2.29 3.65 7.46
CA LYS A 137 -1.31 2.88 6.67
C LYS A 137 -0.10 2.45 7.51
N ALA A 138 0.33 3.25 8.48
CA ALA A 138 1.43 2.90 9.37
C ALA A 138 1.07 1.73 10.30
N MET A 139 -0.20 1.64 10.71
CA MET A 139 -0.70 0.53 11.54
C MET A 139 -0.63 -0.80 10.77
N ALA A 140 -1.08 -0.82 9.51
CA ALA A 140 -0.98 -1.99 8.64
C ALA A 140 0.47 -2.51 8.54
N GLY A 141 1.41 -1.61 8.27
CA GLY A 141 2.83 -1.96 8.18
C GLY A 141 3.41 -2.49 9.48
N LEU A 142 3.07 -1.91 10.63
CA LEU A 142 3.56 -2.36 11.94
C LEU A 142 2.96 -3.70 12.40
N LEU A 143 1.73 -4.02 11.98
CA LEU A 143 1.06 -5.25 12.35
C LEU A 143 1.44 -6.43 11.46
N HIS A 144 1.66 -6.20 10.16
CA HIS A 144 1.78 -7.28 9.17
C HIS A 144 2.94 -7.11 8.19
N GLY A 145 3.65 -5.98 8.22
CA GLY A 145 4.63 -5.64 7.17
C GLY A 145 3.98 -5.18 5.85
N ASP A 146 2.65 -5.09 5.78
CA ASP A 146 1.95 -4.77 4.53
C ASP A 146 2.03 -3.28 4.16
N GLY A 147 2.02 -3.00 2.85
CA GLY A 147 1.94 -1.63 2.33
C GLY A 147 3.13 -0.74 2.69
N ILE A 148 4.23 -1.31 3.20
CA ILE A 148 5.50 -0.63 3.42
C ILE A 148 6.25 -0.56 2.10
N ASN A 149 5.99 0.50 1.35
CA ASN A 149 6.76 0.85 0.17
C ASN A 149 7.95 1.70 0.61
N LEU A 150 9.17 1.27 0.33
CA LEU A 150 10.36 2.08 0.58
C LEU A 150 10.52 3.07 -0.57
N LEU A 151 10.27 4.35 -0.33
CA LEU A 151 10.32 5.36 -1.41
C LEU A 151 9.32 5.00 -2.53
N LYS A 152 9.23 5.84 -3.56
CA LYS A 152 8.30 5.58 -4.67
C LYS A 152 8.82 4.41 -5.51
N GLY A 153 8.03 3.34 -5.66
CA GLY A 153 8.31 2.26 -6.61
C GLY A 153 9.15 1.08 -6.09
N LEU A 154 9.46 1.01 -4.79
CA LEU A 154 10.12 -0.15 -4.18
C LEU A 154 9.23 -0.83 -3.14
N LEU A 155 9.30 -2.16 -3.12
CA LEU A 155 8.59 -3.04 -2.19
C LEU A 155 9.61 -3.90 -1.46
N LEU A 156 9.53 -3.89 -0.13
CA LEU A 156 10.18 -4.89 0.70
C LEU A 156 9.32 -6.15 0.77
N ASP A 157 9.95 -7.29 1.06
CA ASP A 157 9.21 -8.44 1.55
C ASP A 157 8.62 -8.11 2.94
N LYS A 158 7.51 -8.78 3.28
CA LYS A 158 6.71 -8.43 4.45
C LYS A 158 7.42 -8.70 5.78
N GLU A 159 8.18 -9.80 5.85
CA GLU A 159 8.94 -10.19 7.03
C GLU A 159 9.98 -9.11 7.35
N THR A 160 10.82 -8.74 6.37
CA THR A 160 11.81 -7.67 6.50
C THR A 160 11.15 -6.33 6.80
N ALA A 161 10.05 -6.01 6.14
CA ALA A 161 9.33 -4.75 6.35
C ALA A 161 8.77 -4.64 7.77
N ARG A 162 8.15 -5.71 8.28
CA ARG A 162 7.62 -5.79 9.63
C ARG A 162 8.74 -5.70 10.66
N GLY A 163 9.80 -6.50 10.49
CA GLY A 163 10.98 -6.47 11.37
C GLY A 163 11.67 -5.09 11.39
N LEU A 164 11.71 -4.37 10.27
CA LEU A 164 12.17 -2.98 10.24
C LEU A 164 11.24 -2.07 11.04
N GLY A 165 9.93 -2.12 10.78
CA GLY A 165 8.92 -1.27 11.42
C GLY A 165 8.87 -1.45 12.94
N GLU A 166 8.87 -2.69 13.41
CA GLU A 166 8.88 -3.06 14.83
C GLU A 166 10.00 -2.40 15.63
N ASN A 167 11.17 -2.31 14.99
CA ASN A 167 12.42 -1.83 15.59
C ASN A 167 12.74 -0.38 15.21
N MET A 168 11.83 0.31 14.53
CA MET A 168 11.97 1.69 14.12
C MET A 168 11.11 2.59 14.99
N ALA A 169 11.71 3.23 16.01
CA ALA A 169 10.99 4.08 16.95
C ALA A 169 10.17 5.20 16.27
N SER A 170 10.65 5.76 15.16
CA SER A 170 9.94 6.77 14.40
C SER A 170 8.66 6.27 13.71
N ALA A 171 8.58 4.97 13.38
CA ALA A 171 7.39 4.36 12.76
C ALA A 171 6.14 4.55 13.63
N TYR A 172 6.33 4.46 14.94
CA TYR A 172 5.27 4.57 15.94
C TYR A 172 4.70 5.99 16.03
N ASN A 173 5.44 7.02 15.58
CA ASN A 173 4.97 8.41 15.48
C ASN A 173 4.03 8.63 14.27
N LEU A 174 3.86 7.63 13.43
CA LEU A 174 2.93 7.68 12.30
C LEU A 174 1.60 6.97 12.63
N LEU A 175 1.49 6.29 13.77
CA LEU A 175 0.26 5.64 14.20
C LEU A 175 -0.84 6.68 14.49
N PRO A 176 -2.13 6.36 14.24
CA PRO A 176 -3.25 7.19 14.66
C PRO A 176 -3.17 7.59 16.13
N SER A 177 -2.99 8.90 16.38
CA SER A 177 -2.87 9.45 17.72
C SER A 177 -4.24 9.51 18.42
N LYS A 178 -4.27 9.89 19.70
CA LYS A 178 -5.54 10.15 20.38
C LYS A 178 -6.37 11.22 19.66
N LYS A 179 -5.72 12.26 19.13
CA LYS A 179 -6.38 13.33 18.38
C LYS A 179 -6.98 12.84 17.06
N TYR A 180 -6.39 11.80 16.44
CA TYR A 180 -6.97 11.15 15.25
C TYR A 180 -8.42 10.74 15.50
N PHE A 181 -8.68 9.99 16.56
CA PHE A 181 -10.01 9.48 16.90
C PHE A 181 -10.99 10.57 17.39
N GLU A 182 -10.51 11.78 17.68
CA GLU A 182 -11.37 12.94 17.96
C GLU A 182 -11.84 13.64 16.67
N ILE A 183 -11.05 13.57 15.59
CA ILE A 183 -11.27 14.29 14.33
C ILE A 183 -11.82 13.37 13.24
N VAL A 184 -11.23 12.18 13.09
CA VAL A 184 -11.59 11.16 12.11
C VAL A 184 -12.54 10.17 12.78
N GLN A 185 -13.78 10.15 12.31
CA GLN A 185 -14.84 9.33 12.90
C GLN A 185 -14.95 7.93 12.28
N SER A 186 -14.25 7.66 11.18
CA SER A 186 -14.22 6.33 10.58
C SER A 186 -13.37 5.37 11.42
N PRO A 187 -13.78 4.11 11.59
CA PRO A 187 -12.96 3.10 12.25
C PRO A 187 -11.66 2.87 11.48
N VAL A 188 -10.61 2.50 12.22
CA VAL A 188 -9.30 2.13 11.65
C VAL A 188 -9.17 0.62 11.46
N ILE A 189 -9.92 -0.17 12.23
CA ILE A 189 -10.04 -1.63 12.08
C ILE A 189 -11.52 -1.99 12.11
N GLU A 190 -11.97 -2.79 11.16
CA GLU A 190 -13.32 -3.40 11.11
C GLU A 190 -13.17 -4.93 11.25
N PHE A 191 -14.14 -5.61 11.85
CA PHE A 191 -14.12 -7.07 12.06
C PHE A 191 -15.33 -7.72 11.40
N ASP A 192 -15.10 -8.57 10.41
CA ASP A 192 -16.13 -9.41 9.83
C ASP A 192 -16.64 -10.44 10.86
N TYR A 193 -17.75 -11.11 10.57
CA TYR A 193 -18.48 -11.87 11.60
C TYR A 193 -17.85 -13.24 11.90
N ASP A 194 -17.43 -13.90 10.84
CA ASP A 194 -16.66 -15.15 10.75
C ASP A 194 -15.28 -15.07 11.39
N VAL A 195 -14.62 -13.90 11.45
CA VAL A 195 -13.30 -13.76 12.12
C VAL A 195 -13.28 -14.32 13.56
N ARG A 196 -14.45 -14.41 14.21
CA ARG A 196 -14.63 -15.03 15.52
C ARG A 196 -14.18 -16.49 15.58
N ASP A 197 -14.21 -17.19 14.45
CA ASP A 197 -13.89 -18.60 14.33
C ASP A 197 -12.36 -18.77 14.43
N ILE A 198 -11.58 -17.77 13.97
CA ILE A 198 -10.13 -17.63 14.22
C ILE A 198 -9.85 -17.09 15.65
N TYR A 199 -10.39 -15.91 15.95
CA TYR A 199 -10.17 -15.22 17.23
C TYR A 199 -11.31 -14.21 17.46
N ASP A 200 -11.98 -14.28 18.61
CA ASP A 200 -13.19 -13.48 18.90
C ASP A 200 -12.87 -12.01 19.24
N PHE A 201 -12.30 -11.29 18.27
CA PHE A 201 -12.03 -9.85 18.34
C PHE A 201 -13.31 -9.07 18.66
N ARG A 202 -14.46 -9.51 18.15
CA ARG A 202 -15.75 -8.83 18.34
C ARG A 202 -16.22 -8.86 19.80
N SER A 203 -15.90 -9.92 20.55
CA SER A 203 -16.17 -9.96 21.99
C SER A 203 -15.37 -8.94 22.80
N ILE A 204 -14.18 -8.56 22.31
CA ILE A 204 -13.24 -7.64 22.98
C ILE A 204 -13.49 -6.20 22.54
N TYR A 205 -13.62 -5.97 21.23
CA TYR A 205 -13.60 -4.66 20.60
C TYR A 205 -14.94 -4.23 20.01
N GLY A 206 -15.92 -5.13 19.90
CA GLY A 206 -17.12 -4.91 19.11
C GLY A 206 -16.86 -5.06 17.61
N GLU A 207 -17.72 -4.48 16.78
CA GLU A 207 -17.64 -4.65 15.31
C GLU A 207 -16.46 -3.90 14.68
N SER A 208 -15.88 -2.92 15.38
CA SER A 208 -14.78 -2.11 14.87
C SER A 208 -14.04 -1.36 15.97
N ILE A 209 -12.81 -0.94 15.68
CA ILE A 209 -12.01 -0.04 16.51
C ILE A 209 -12.08 1.37 15.95
N SER A 210 -12.84 2.22 16.65
CA SER A 210 -13.00 3.66 16.35
C SER A 210 -12.58 4.55 17.53
N GLY A 211 -11.89 3.99 18.53
CA GLY A 211 -11.45 4.71 19.72
C GLY A 211 -9.99 4.42 20.08
N PHE A 212 -9.28 5.44 20.56
CA PHE A 212 -7.86 5.33 20.89
C PHE A 212 -7.55 4.27 21.97
N GLY A 213 -8.42 4.10 22.96
CA GLY A 213 -8.20 3.14 24.05
C GLY A 213 -8.22 1.69 23.57
N SER A 214 -9.24 1.32 22.77
CA SER A 214 -9.31 0.00 22.14
C SER A 214 -8.20 -0.20 21.12
N PHE A 215 -7.86 0.83 20.34
CA PHE A 215 -6.74 0.80 19.41
C PHE A 215 -5.42 0.49 20.10
N LYS A 216 -5.09 1.21 21.19
CA LYS A 216 -3.90 0.94 22.00
C LYS A 216 -3.90 -0.49 22.56
N SER A 217 -5.04 -0.96 23.06
CA SER A 217 -5.18 -2.33 23.59
C SER A 217 -4.89 -3.38 22.50
N PHE A 218 -5.41 -3.17 21.30
CA PHE A 218 -5.20 -4.06 20.16
C PHE A 218 -3.72 -4.13 19.77
N LEU A 219 -3.06 -2.97 19.63
CA LEU A 219 -1.64 -2.90 19.29
C LEU A 219 -0.74 -3.60 20.33
N LEU A 220 -1.15 -3.64 21.60
CA LEU A 220 -0.39 -4.26 22.70
C LEU A 220 -0.79 -5.72 22.97
N GLY A 221 -1.50 -6.38 22.06
CA GLY A 221 -1.83 -7.79 22.19
C GLY A 221 -2.92 -8.08 23.22
N ASP A 222 -3.97 -7.25 23.25
CA ASP A 222 -5.21 -7.52 23.99
C ASP A 222 -5.03 -7.66 25.51
N ASN A 223 -4.10 -6.90 26.10
CA ASN A 223 -3.68 -6.99 27.50
C ASN A 223 -2.94 -8.31 27.84
N GLY A 224 -2.25 -8.88 26.86
CA GLY A 224 -1.39 -10.06 27.01
C GLY A 224 -2.05 -11.38 26.61
N GLU A 225 -3.26 -11.33 26.04
CA GLU A 225 -3.93 -12.52 25.49
C GLU A 225 -3.30 -12.93 24.14
N ARG A 226 -2.83 -11.96 23.33
CA ARG A 226 -2.01 -12.24 22.14
C ARG A 226 -0.53 -12.07 22.47
N THR A 227 0.28 -13.01 22.02
CA THR A 227 1.74 -12.92 22.07
C THR A 227 2.28 -12.43 20.72
N GLU A 228 3.49 -11.88 20.74
CA GLU A 228 4.24 -11.55 19.52
C GLU A 228 4.38 -12.83 18.66
N PRO A 229 4.00 -12.78 17.38
CA PRO A 229 4.15 -13.92 16.46
C PRO A 229 5.62 -14.12 16.08
N GLU A 230 5.93 -15.25 15.43
CA GLU A 230 7.25 -15.46 14.82
C GLU A 230 7.47 -14.48 13.64
N GLU A 231 8.73 -14.19 13.31
CA GLU A 231 9.11 -13.17 12.31
C GLU A 231 8.48 -13.44 10.93
N ASP A 232 8.33 -14.71 10.53
CA ASP A 232 7.77 -15.15 9.26
C ASP A 232 6.22 -15.23 9.25
N ASP A 233 5.57 -15.26 10.41
CA ASP A 233 4.10 -15.24 10.53
C ASP A 233 3.56 -13.82 10.38
N THR A 234 3.47 -13.35 9.13
CA THR A 234 2.98 -11.99 8.78
C THR A 234 1.45 -11.88 8.73
N ASP A 235 0.71 -12.96 8.98
CA ASP A 235 -0.75 -12.97 8.99
C ASP A 235 -1.31 -12.72 10.38
N SER A 236 -0.67 -13.26 11.43
CA SER A 236 -0.97 -12.85 12.79
C SER A 236 -0.69 -11.36 12.99
N PRO A 237 -1.64 -10.57 13.55
CA PRO A 237 -1.37 -9.19 13.89
C PRO A 237 -0.24 -9.13 14.92
N ASN A 238 0.76 -8.30 14.69
CA ASN A 238 1.87 -8.17 15.62
C ASN A 238 1.44 -7.63 17.01
N VAL A 239 2.32 -7.78 18.00
CA VAL A 239 2.25 -7.15 19.31
C VAL A 239 3.35 -6.10 19.42
N LEU A 240 2.96 -4.83 19.31
CA LEU A 240 3.88 -3.71 19.25
C LEU A 240 4.61 -3.47 20.58
N LYS A 241 5.82 -2.92 20.50
CA LYS A 241 6.66 -2.65 21.66
C LYS A 241 6.07 -1.54 22.52
N ASN A 242 5.76 -1.86 23.78
CA ASN A 242 5.18 -0.89 24.70
C ASN A 242 6.10 0.32 24.97
N THR A 243 7.43 0.15 24.91
CA THR A 243 8.41 1.24 25.07
C THR A 243 8.28 2.27 23.95
N PHE A 244 8.31 1.84 22.69
CA PHE A 244 8.17 2.71 21.52
C PHE A 244 6.75 3.30 21.41
N LEU A 245 5.72 2.50 21.69
CA LEU A 245 4.35 3.01 21.70
C LEU A 245 4.12 4.05 22.80
N SER A 246 4.67 3.85 24.00
CA SER A 246 4.54 4.84 25.08
C SER A 246 5.27 6.14 24.72
N ARG A 247 6.45 6.04 24.09
CA ARG A 247 7.21 7.19 23.60
C ARG A 247 6.46 7.95 22.50
N SER A 248 5.85 7.25 21.53
CA SER A 248 5.09 7.92 20.48
C SER A 248 3.83 8.61 21.02
N ILE A 249 3.18 8.02 22.03
CA ILE A 249 2.07 8.66 22.74
C ILE A 249 2.52 9.95 23.43
N GLU A 250 3.68 9.95 24.11
CA GLU A 250 4.24 11.16 24.71
C GLU A 250 4.58 12.22 23.66
N THR A 251 5.19 11.80 22.55
CA THR A 251 5.51 12.65 21.41
C THR A 251 4.23 13.31 20.86
N HIS A 252 3.17 12.54 20.62
CA HIS A 252 1.88 13.08 20.16
C HIS A 252 1.17 13.95 21.19
N ASN A 253 1.31 13.70 22.49
CA ASN A 253 0.75 14.62 23.48
C ASN A 253 1.33 16.04 23.30
N ASN A 254 2.60 16.16 22.92
CA ASN A 254 3.23 17.42 22.60
C ASN A 254 2.82 17.92 21.20
N LEU A 255 2.91 17.08 20.16
CA LEU A 255 2.64 17.49 18.78
C LEU A 255 1.17 17.84 18.51
N ASP A 256 0.23 17.14 19.12
CA ASP A 256 -1.22 17.33 18.94
C ASP A 256 -1.71 18.58 19.69
N SER A 257 -1.02 18.95 20.78
CA SER A 257 -1.28 20.17 21.55
C SER A 257 -0.48 21.37 21.08
N TRP A 258 0.46 21.17 20.15
CA TRP A 258 1.34 22.20 19.63
C TRP A 258 0.58 23.39 19.03
N ARG A 259 1.13 24.58 19.22
CA ARG A 259 0.60 25.85 18.71
C ARG A 259 1.74 26.64 18.10
N ALA A 260 1.45 27.34 17.01
CA ALA A 260 2.40 28.25 16.39
C ALA A 260 2.74 29.41 17.34
N PRO A 261 4.02 29.83 17.44
CA PRO A 261 4.37 31.10 18.05
C PRO A 261 3.64 32.27 17.37
N GLU A 262 3.23 33.30 18.12
CA GLU A 262 2.35 34.39 17.63
C GLU A 262 2.86 35.12 16.38
N HIS A 263 4.17 35.15 16.15
CA HIS A 263 4.82 35.85 15.03
C HIS A 263 5.03 34.98 13.78
N MET A 264 4.61 33.72 13.82
CA MET A 264 4.89 32.72 12.79
C MET A 264 3.61 32.30 12.06
N GLU A 265 3.70 32.14 10.73
CA GLU A 265 2.61 31.64 9.90
C GLU A 265 2.72 30.12 9.74
N VAL A 266 1.61 29.39 9.88
CA VAL A 266 1.55 27.95 9.56
C VAL A 266 0.64 27.73 8.37
N ILE A 267 1.17 27.04 7.36
CA ILE A 267 0.47 26.65 6.15
C ILE A 267 0.40 25.13 6.11
N GLN A 268 -0.82 24.58 6.10
CA GLN A 268 -1.07 23.14 5.96
C GLN A 268 -1.57 22.84 4.56
N ILE A 269 -0.84 22.02 3.82
CA ILE A 269 -1.18 21.63 2.45
C ILE A 269 -1.48 20.12 2.44
N ALA A 270 -2.75 19.77 2.24
CA ALA A 270 -3.19 18.38 2.12
C ALA A 270 -3.35 17.99 0.65
N GLY A 271 -2.79 16.84 0.25
CA GLY A 271 -3.14 16.22 -1.03
C GLY A 271 -4.55 15.62 -0.96
N TRP A 272 -5.27 15.66 -2.07
CA TRP A 272 -6.64 15.17 -2.16
C TRP A 272 -6.92 14.46 -3.48
N GLY A 273 -7.78 13.45 -3.43
CA GLY A 273 -8.40 12.84 -4.62
C GLY A 273 -7.81 11.49 -5.01
N LEU A 274 -6.93 10.91 -4.19
CA LEU A 274 -6.36 9.58 -4.41
C LEU A 274 -6.94 8.56 -3.44
N ASP A 275 -7.05 7.31 -3.87
CA ASP A 275 -7.47 6.21 -3.00
C ASP A 275 -6.43 6.02 -1.87
N THR A 276 -6.85 6.30 -0.65
CA THR A 276 -6.04 6.42 0.55
C THR A 276 -6.53 5.43 1.61
N VAL A 277 -5.61 4.74 2.26
CA VAL A 277 -5.94 3.79 3.33
C VAL A 277 -6.55 4.53 4.53
N ARG A 278 -7.84 4.26 4.82
CA ARG A 278 -8.54 4.76 6.01
C ARG A 278 -8.61 3.74 7.15
N GLY A 279 -8.33 2.48 6.86
CA GLY A 279 -8.36 1.38 7.82
C GLY A 279 -8.17 0.02 7.12
N ILE A 280 -8.31 -1.04 7.90
CA ILE A 280 -8.27 -2.44 7.44
C ILE A 280 -9.50 -3.18 7.99
N SER A 281 -9.98 -4.21 7.31
CA SER A 281 -10.89 -5.19 7.91
C SER A 281 -10.17 -6.51 8.10
N TYR A 282 -10.53 -7.25 9.14
CA TYR A 282 -10.12 -8.65 9.33
C TYR A 282 -11.28 -9.58 9.09
N ASP A 283 -10.96 -10.69 8.44
CA ASP A 283 -11.88 -11.73 8.00
C ASP A 283 -11.30 -13.11 8.36
N ASP A 284 -12.13 -14.14 8.29
CA ASP A 284 -11.64 -15.52 8.28
C ASP A 284 -10.87 -15.80 6.99
N CYS A 285 -10.05 -16.85 7.01
CA CYS A 285 -9.34 -17.30 5.84
C CYS A 285 -10.34 -17.85 4.80
N ASP A 286 -10.43 -17.21 3.63
CA ASP A 286 -11.31 -17.62 2.53
C ASP A 286 -10.87 -18.94 1.85
N ILE A 287 -9.84 -19.61 2.39
CA ILE A 287 -9.30 -20.90 1.91
C ILE A 287 -10.01 -22.10 2.53
N LEU A 288 -10.46 -23.03 1.68
CA LEU A 288 -11.09 -24.27 2.16
C LEU A 288 -10.11 -25.10 3.00
N PHE A 289 -10.50 -25.46 4.22
CA PHE A 289 -9.66 -26.14 5.22
C PHE A 289 -8.48 -25.31 5.73
N CYS A 290 -8.52 -23.99 5.56
CA CYS A 290 -7.61 -23.12 6.25
C CYS A 290 -7.77 -23.34 7.76
N PRO A 291 -6.68 -23.54 8.52
CA PRO A 291 -6.83 -23.78 9.94
C PRO A 291 -7.28 -22.49 10.65
N ASP A 292 -8.33 -22.56 11.46
CA ASP A 292 -8.88 -21.43 12.22
C ASP A 292 -7.91 -20.94 13.32
N ASN A 293 -6.91 -20.17 12.93
CA ASN A 293 -5.90 -19.60 13.81
C ASN A 293 -5.32 -18.31 13.24
N LEU A 294 -4.67 -17.52 14.11
CA LEU A 294 -4.21 -16.17 13.76
C LEU A 294 -3.20 -16.14 12.61
N SER A 295 -2.39 -17.20 12.43
CA SER A 295 -1.43 -17.31 11.31
C SER A 295 -2.10 -17.55 9.95
N ASN A 296 -3.43 -17.48 9.90
CA ASN A 296 -4.26 -17.57 8.70
C ASN A 296 -5.28 -16.43 8.62
N LEU A 297 -5.12 -15.38 9.41
CA LEU A 297 -6.04 -14.24 9.43
C LEU A 297 -5.99 -13.46 8.12
N ASP A 298 -7.09 -13.47 7.36
CA ASP A 298 -7.20 -12.64 6.18
C ASP A 298 -7.57 -11.19 6.56
N ARG A 299 -7.24 -10.27 5.66
CA ARG A 299 -7.38 -8.84 5.88
C ARG A 299 -7.51 -8.08 4.58
N LYS A 300 -8.41 -7.08 4.58
CA LYS A 300 -8.72 -6.28 3.40
C LYS A 300 -8.47 -4.79 3.66
N LEU A 301 -7.98 -4.07 2.65
CA LEU A 301 -7.81 -2.62 2.73
C LEU A 301 -9.15 -1.89 2.66
N ILE A 302 -9.31 -0.89 3.52
CA ILE A 302 -10.44 0.01 3.48
C ILE A 302 -9.99 1.38 2.98
N LEU A 303 -10.48 1.77 1.79
CA LEU A 303 -9.99 2.95 1.06
C LEU A 303 -10.99 4.13 1.08
N THR A 304 -10.46 5.35 1.00
CA THR A 304 -11.19 6.60 0.82
C THR A 304 -10.52 7.48 -0.23
N GLU A 305 -11.27 8.27 -1.00
CA GLU A 305 -10.68 9.28 -1.91
C GLU A 305 -10.16 10.52 -1.15
N ASP A 306 -10.44 10.59 0.15
CA ASP A 306 -10.14 11.74 0.99
C ASP A 306 -8.68 11.77 1.48
N GLY A 307 -7.73 11.75 0.57
CA GLY A 307 -6.30 11.82 0.88
C GLY A 307 -5.40 11.80 -0.35
N ASP A 308 -4.14 11.49 -0.10
CA ASP A 308 -3.03 11.52 -1.05
C ASP A 308 -2.37 10.15 -1.30
N GLU A 309 -3.12 9.06 -1.11
CA GLU A 309 -2.68 7.64 -1.10
C GLU A 309 -2.14 7.17 0.27
N THR A 310 -1.57 8.07 1.08
CA THR A 310 -0.97 7.70 2.38
C THR A 310 -1.66 8.37 3.56
N VAL A 311 -1.97 9.66 3.48
CA VAL A 311 -2.47 10.47 4.58
C VAL A 311 -3.86 10.99 4.23
N VAL A 312 -4.82 10.69 5.10
CA VAL A 312 -6.17 11.25 4.97
C VAL A 312 -6.16 12.75 5.26
N VAL A 313 -6.95 13.51 4.51
CA VAL A 313 -6.99 14.98 4.60
C VAL A 313 -7.21 15.51 6.03
N PRO A 314 -8.12 14.94 6.86
CA PRO A 314 -8.31 15.43 8.22
C PRO A 314 -7.06 15.28 9.11
N SER A 315 -6.17 14.33 8.80
CA SER A 315 -4.88 14.21 9.46
C SER A 315 -3.85 15.20 8.92
N ALA A 316 -3.82 15.39 7.60
CA ALA A 316 -2.92 16.34 6.95
C ALA A 316 -3.19 17.81 7.30
N ALA A 317 -4.45 18.18 7.56
CA ALA A 317 -4.89 19.54 7.86
C ALA A 317 -5.52 19.68 9.27
N ALA A 318 -4.97 18.96 10.25
CA ALA A 318 -5.55 18.81 11.58
C ALA A 318 -5.56 20.09 12.44
N MET A 319 -4.63 21.04 12.23
CA MET A 319 -4.54 22.22 13.08
C MET A 319 -5.67 23.20 12.79
N GLU A 320 -6.40 23.57 13.84
CA GLU A 320 -7.46 24.60 13.81
C GLU A 320 -6.86 26.01 13.85
N GLY A 321 -7.49 26.94 13.14
CA GLY A 321 -7.08 28.35 13.13
C GLY A 321 -5.94 28.70 12.17
N GLU A 322 -5.18 27.70 11.70
CA GLU A 322 -4.09 27.89 10.73
C GLU A 322 -4.58 27.84 9.28
N GLU A 323 -3.79 28.37 8.35
CA GLU A 323 -4.14 28.35 6.93
C GLU A 323 -4.12 26.91 6.38
N ARG A 324 -5.16 26.56 5.61
CA ARG A 324 -5.35 25.23 5.03
C ARG A 324 -5.55 25.33 3.53
N TYR A 325 -4.80 24.52 2.79
CA TYR A 325 -4.86 24.41 1.35
C TYR A 325 -4.97 22.95 0.95
N TYR A 326 -5.63 22.71 -0.17
CA TYR A 326 -5.84 21.38 -0.73
C TYR A 326 -5.25 21.35 -2.14
N LEU A 327 -4.30 20.46 -2.37
CA LEU A 327 -3.79 20.15 -3.70
C LEU A 327 -4.66 19.03 -4.28
N ASN A 328 -5.43 19.36 -5.32
CA ASN A 328 -6.26 18.39 -6.02
C ASN A 328 -5.38 17.54 -6.95
N LEU A 329 -4.81 16.46 -6.40
CA LEU A 329 -3.95 15.52 -7.11
C LEU A 329 -4.71 14.81 -8.22
N LYS A 330 -5.99 14.48 -7.99
CA LYS A 330 -6.85 13.85 -8.99
C LYS A 330 -6.89 14.61 -10.31
N LEU A 331 -7.19 15.91 -10.24
CA LEU A 331 -7.24 16.77 -11.42
C LEU A 331 -5.85 17.10 -11.97
N TYR A 332 -4.84 17.20 -11.11
CA TYR A 332 -3.47 17.49 -11.54
C TYR A 332 -2.86 16.32 -12.32
N ASN A 333 -3.16 15.08 -11.93
CA ASN A 333 -2.68 13.86 -12.58
C ASN A 333 -3.43 13.53 -13.87
N ASN A 334 -4.63 14.09 -14.07
CA ASN A 334 -5.39 13.97 -15.31
C ASN A 334 -5.63 15.32 -16.00
N PRO A 335 -4.56 16.01 -16.43
CA PRO A 335 -4.69 17.27 -17.14
C PRO A 335 -5.14 16.99 -18.58
N LEU A 336 -6.28 17.56 -18.97
CA LEU A 336 -6.87 17.49 -20.32
C LEU A 336 -5.93 17.90 -21.47
N ASP A 337 -4.75 18.46 -21.18
CA ASP A 337 -3.91 19.22 -22.12
C ASP A 337 -2.43 18.78 -22.18
N LEU A 338 -2.02 17.69 -21.51
CA LEU A 338 -0.59 17.27 -21.49
C LEU A 338 -0.34 15.92 -22.16
N LYS A 339 0.67 15.90 -23.05
CA LYS A 339 1.24 14.72 -23.72
C LYS A 339 2.27 13.96 -22.86
N PHE A 340 2.35 14.25 -21.56
CA PHE A 340 3.43 13.75 -20.69
C PHE A 340 2.86 13.10 -19.44
N ARG A 341 3.55 12.04 -19.00
CA ARG A 341 3.27 11.27 -17.77
C ARG A 341 3.29 12.19 -16.55
N ILE A 342 2.13 12.41 -15.93
CA ILE A 342 2.02 13.09 -14.64
C ILE A 342 1.14 12.23 -13.75
N SER A 343 1.77 11.36 -12.97
CA SER A 343 1.14 10.71 -11.82
C SER A 343 1.94 11.12 -10.59
N ARG A 344 1.28 11.83 -9.67
CA ARG A 344 1.81 12.25 -8.37
C ARG A 344 0.97 11.68 -7.25
N ASN A 345 1.63 11.27 -6.19
CA ASN A 345 1.03 10.80 -4.97
C ASN A 345 1.74 11.40 -3.75
N HIS A 346 1.47 10.87 -2.56
CA HIS A 346 2.13 11.30 -1.34
C HIS A 346 3.66 11.35 -1.46
N ALA A 347 4.29 10.31 -2.03
CA ALA A 347 5.74 10.17 -2.01
C ALA A 347 6.44 11.28 -2.81
N ASP A 348 5.87 11.70 -3.93
CA ASP A 348 6.41 12.72 -4.83
C ASP A 348 5.53 13.98 -4.93
N ILE A 349 4.72 14.28 -3.92
CA ILE A 349 3.77 15.41 -3.93
C ILE A 349 4.46 16.76 -4.19
N LEU A 350 5.70 16.93 -3.70
CA LEU A 350 6.52 18.13 -3.93
C LEU A 350 7.01 18.27 -5.37
N GLU A 351 6.90 17.24 -6.21
CA GLU A 351 7.18 17.28 -7.64
C GLU A 351 6.02 17.86 -8.46
N ALA A 352 4.90 18.25 -7.82
CA ALA A 352 3.82 18.96 -8.47
C ALA A 352 4.20 20.43 -8.71
N THR A 353 4.33 20.83 -9.98
CA THR A 353 4.69 22.20 -10.36
C THR A 353 3.77 23.27 -9.77
N PRO A 354 2.43 23.10 -9.74
CA PRO A 354 1.55 24.06 -9.08
C PRO A 354 1.87 24.24 -7.59
N LEU A 355 2.29 23.17 -6.90
CA LEU A 355 2.69 23.26 -5.50
C LEU A 355 4.01 24.04 -5.33
N GLN A 356 4.97 23.82 -6.22
CA GLN A 356 6.23 24.57 -6.25
C GLN A 356 5.98 26.08 -6.45
N ASP A 357 5.14 26.44 -7.43
CA ASP A 357 4.73 27.83 -7.68
C ASP A 357 4.02 28.45 -6.47
N PHE A 358 3.15 27.68 -5.83
CA PHE A 358 2.43 28.12 -4.64
C PHE A 358 3.36 28.37 -3.45
N ILE A 359 4.33 27.47 -3.20
CA ILE A 359 5.36 27.65 -2.17
C ILE A 359 6.18 28.91 -2.45
N LYS A 360 6.56 29.16 -3.71
CA LYS A 360 7.25 30.40 -4.12
C LYS A 360 6.44 31.63 -3.75
N ASN A 361 5.14 31.61 -4.07
CA ASN A 361 4.23 32.72 -3.80
C ASN A 361 4.11 32.99 -2.31
N ILE A 362 3.90 31.96 -1.47
CA ILE A 362 3.82 32.10 0.00
C ILE A 362 5.10 32.73 0.55
N ILE A 363 6.28 32.21 0.17
CA ILE A 363 7.57 32.72 0.65
C ILE A 363 7.76 34.20 0.28
N GLN A 364 7.24 34.62 -0.88
CA GLN A 364 7.26 36.00 -1.32
C GLN A 364 6.15 36.88 -0.73
N ASN A 365 5.33 36.37 0.21
CA ASN A 365 4.13 37.03 0.74
C ASN A 365 3.08 37.37 -0.34
N LYS A 366 2.99 36.56 -1.38
CA LYS A 366 1.99 36.68 -2.44
C LYS A 366 0.88 35.67 -2.20
N LYS A 367 -0.38 36.14 -2.28
CA LYS A 367 -1.58 35.28 -2.25
C LYS A 367 -2.18 35.12 -3.64
N GLU A 368 -1.32 34.81 -4.61
CA GLU A 368 -1.73 34.57 -5.98
C GLU A 368 -2.44 33.21 -6.07
N GLN A 369 -3.51 33.14 -6.86
CA GLN A 369 -4.22 31.89 -7.10
C GLN A 369 -3.35 30.98 -7.98
N VAL A 370 -3.20 29.73 -7.56
CA VAL A 370 -2.47 28.70 -8.31
C VAL A 370 -3.44 27.58 -8.69
N THR A 371 -3.35 27.09 -9.93
CA THR A 371 -4.21 26.02 -10.43
C THR A 371 -4.10 24.77 -9.55
N TYR A 372 -5.21 24.03 -9.40
CA TYR A 372 -5.32 22.81 -8.58
C TYR A 372 -5.16 23.00 -7.06
N ILE A 373 -4.90 24.22 -6.58
CA ILE A 373 -4.79 24.51 -5.15
C ILE A 373 -5.96 25.39 -4.71
N SER A 374 -6.67 24.96 -3.67
CA SER A 374 -7.84 25.66 -3.12
C SER A 374 -7.81 25.73 -1.60
N THR A 375 -8.47 26.74 -1.03
CA THR A 375 -8.72 26.84 0.42
C THR A 375 -10.00 26.10 0.84
N GLU A 376 -10.86 25.77 -0.12
CA GLU A 376 -12.02 24.91 0.09
C GLU A 376 -11.65 23.48 -0.29
N LYS A 377 -12.03 22.52 0.56
CA LYS A 377 -11.82 21.10 0.29
C LYS A 377 -12.57 20.70 -0.99
N PRO A 378 -11.89 20.08 -1.97
CA PRO A 378 -12.56 19.60 -3.17
C PRO A 378 -13.67 18.60 -2.83
N LYS A 379 -14.68 18.52 -3.70
CA LYS A 379 -15.82 17.61 -3.55
C LYS A 379 -15.69 16.47 -4.53
N VAL A 380 -16.14 15.30 -4.08
CA VAL A 380 -16.29 14.14 -4.94
C VAL A 380 -17.47 14.36 -5.89
N GLU A 381 -17.22 14.37 -7.20
CA GLU A 381 -18.27 14.47 -8.23
C GLU A 381 -18.89 13.10 -8.49
N LYS A 382 -20.19 13.05 -8.84
CA LYS A 382 -20.92 11.78 -8.99
C LYS A 382 -20.51 11.01 -10.25
N GLU A 383 -20.10 11.75 -11.27
CA GLU A 383 -19.61 11.27 -12.56
C GLU A 383 -18.18 10.72 -12.51
N TYR A 384 -17.53 10.74 -11.35
CA TYR A 384 -16.22 10.15 -11.17
C TYR A 384 -16.33 8.65 -10.99
N LYS A 385 -15.73 7.91 -11.92
CA LYS A 385 -15.57 6.46 -11.87
C LYS A 385 -14.12 6.14 -11.52
N ARG A 386 -13.92 5.35 -10.47
CA ARG A 386 -12.62 4.74 -10.13
C ARG A 386 -12.73 3.24 -10.33
N LEU A 387 -11.64 2.62 -10.75
CA LEU A 387 -11.51 1.18 -10.80
C LEU A 387 -10.60 0.76 -9.66
N ARG A 388 -11.05 -0.20 -8.86
CA ARG A 388 -10.24 -0.86 -7.84
C ARG A 388 -10.20 -2.35 -8.16
N TYR A 389 -9.01 -2.89 -8.15
CA TYR A 389 -8.69 -4.25 -8.51
C TYR A 389 -8.19 -4.98 -7.28
N ARG A 390 -8.74 -6.16 -7.03
CA ARG A 390 -8.29 -7.06 -5.98
C ARG A 390 -8.01 -8.40 -6.64
N LEU A 391 -6.77 -8.84 -6.58
CA LEU A 391 -6.33 -10.10 -7.16
C LEU A 391 -5.80 -11.00 -6.06
N HIS A 392 -6.45 -12.14 -5.90
CA HIS A 392 -6.00 -13.22 -5.05
C HIS A 392 -4.97 -14.09 -5.78
N SER A 393 -3.93 -14.51 -5.06
CA SER A 393 -2.80 -15.29 -5.58
C SER A 393 -3.24 -16.70 -6.08
N PRO A 394 -2.47 -17.42 -6.92
CA PRO A 394 -1.06 -17.23 -7.31
C PRO A 394 -0.90 -16.60 -8.71
N VAL A 395 -1.42 -15.38 -8.87
CA VAL A 395 -1.39 -14.65 -10.14
C VAL A 395 -0.80 -13.27 -9.89
N LYS A 396 -0.04 -12.76 -10.87
CA LYS A 396 0.38 -11.36 -10.92
C LYS A 396 -0.49 -10.55 -11.86
N ILE A 397 -0.61 -9.25 -11.56
CA ILE A 397 -1.41 -8.29 -12.32
C ILE A 397 -0.50 -7.27 -12.99
N ASP A 398 -0.71 -7.07 -14.29
CA ASP A 398 -0.19 -5.96 -15.07
C ASP A 398 -1.40 -5.22 -15.67
N ILE A 399 -1.46 -3.90 -15.55
CA ILE A 399 -2.51 -3.07 -16.15
C ILE A 399 -1.86 -2.08 -17.10
N ILE A 400 -2.34 -2.02 -18.33
CA ILE A 400 -1.77 -1.17 -19.38
C ILE A 400 -2.86 -0.26 -19.93
N ASP A 401 -2.64 1.06 -19.95
CA ASP A 401 -3.57 1.99 -20.59
C ASP A 401 -3.34 2.13 -22.10
N GLU A 402 -4.24 2.85 -22.78
CA GLU A 402 -4.16 3.11 -24.23
C GLU A 402 -2.86 3.82 -24.69
N ASN A 403 -2.12 4.44 -23.76
CA ASN A 403 -0.85 5.12 -24.03
C ASN A 403 0.37 4.24 -23.70
N GLY A 404 0.15 2.99 -23.25
CA GLY A 404 1.19 2.07 -22.82
C GLY A 404 1.77 2.38 -21.44
N ASN A 405 1.09 3.18 -20.62
CA ASN A 405 1.46 3.36 -19.21
C ASN A 405 1.08 2.11 -18.42
N HIS A 406 1.94 1.71 -17.48
CA HIS A 406 1.84 0.44 -16.79
C HIS A 406 1.59 0.60 -15.27
N ILE A 407 0.81 -0.34 -14.70
CA ILE A 407 0.67 -0.57 -13.26
C ILE A 407 1.00 -2.04 -12.99
N GLY A 408 1.92 -2.32 -12.08
CA GLY A 408 2.28 -3.69 -11.72
C GLY A 408 3.73 -3.83 -11.28
N ILE A 409 4.13 -5.05 -10.90
CA ILE A 409 5.52 -5.39 -10.56
C ILE A 409 6.36 -5.38 -11.83
N ILE A 410 7.58 -4.83 -11.73
CA ILE A 410 8.59 -4.88 -12.79
C ILE A 410 9.83 -5.61 -12.30
N GLU A 411 10.62 -6.13 -13.25
CA GLU A 411 11.87 -6.81 -12.93
C GLU A 411 12.85 -5.88 -12.20
N ASN A 412 13.47 -6.40 -11.14
CA ASN A 412 14.63 -5.78 -10.53
C ASN A 412 15.88 -6.25 -11.28
N ASN A 413 16.63 -5.30 -11.85
CA ASN A 413 17.86 -5.60 -12.58
C ASN A 413 19.05 -5.88 -11.64
N ASP A 414 18.91 -5.58 -10.34
CA ASP A 414 19.91 -5.92 -9.33
C ASP A 414 19.64 -7.33 -8.77
N GLN A 415 20.43 -8.30 -9.24
CA GLN A 415 20.28 -9.72 -8.86
C GLN A 415 20.70 -10.00 -7.41
N ASP A 416 21.40 -9.06 -6.75
CA ASP A 416 21.84 -9.20 -5.36
C ASP A 416 20.86 -8.53 -4.37
N SER A 417 19.74 -7.98 -4.87
CA SER A 417 18.73 -7.29 -4.05
C SER A 417 17.42 -8.08 -3.98
N ASP A 418 16.91 -8.22 -2.76
CA ASP A 418 15.59 -8.75 -2.40
C ASP A 418 14.44 -7.74 -2.62
N ILE A 419 14.78 -6.49 -2.94
CA ILE A 419 13.80 -5.42 -3.17
C ILE A 419 13.08 -5.67 -4.48
N ARG A 420 11.75 -5.69 -4.43
CA ARG A 420 10.90 -5.73 -5.64
C ARG A 420 10.58 -4.32 -6.10
N ARG A 421 10.31 -4.17 -7.39
CA ARG A 421 10.00 -2.88 -8.02
C ARG A 421 8.61 -2.90 -8.61
N TYR A 422 7.95 -1.75 -8.65
CA TYR A 422 6.64 -1.62 -9.28
C TYR A 422 6.48 -0.26 -9.97
N GLU A 423 5.53 -0.20 -10.90
CA GLU A 423 5.13 1.01 -11.63
C GLU A 423 3.67 1.38 -11.34
N GLN A 424 3.37 2.68 -11.45
CA GLN A 424 2.04 3.29 -11.28
C GLN A 424 1.91 4.47 -12.27
N GLU A 425 2.18 4.21 -13.55
CA GLU A 425 2.30 5.26 -14.56
C GLU A 425 0.94 5.77 -15.06
N VAL A 426 -0.13 4.98 -14.90
CA VAL A 426 -1.49 5.39 -15.27
C VAL A 426 -1.94 6.51 -14.33
N PRO A 427 -2.63 7.57 -14.83
CA PRO A 427 -3.13 8.65 -13.98
C PRO A 427 -3.97 8.17 -12.80
N ASN A 428 -3.70 8.74 -11.62
CA ASN A 428 -4.41 8.43 -10.37
C ASN A 428 -4.36 6.95 -9.97
N SER A 429 -3.36 6.22 -10.47
CA SER A 429 -3.21 4.81 -10.17
C SER A 429 -2.46 4.56 -8.87
N TYR A 430 -2.64 3.35 -8.36
CA TYR A 430 -1.84 2.80 -7.27
C TYR A 430 -1.66 1.29 -7.47
N TYR A 431 -0.67 0.75 -6.76
CA TYR A 431 -0.33 -0.66 -6.64
C TYR A 431 0.17 -0.91 -5.22
N MET A 432 -0.40 -1.90 -4.54
CA MET A 432 -0.05 -2.28 -3.17
C MET A 432 -0.24 -3.78 -2.97
N GLU A 433 0.59 -4.39 -2.15
CA GLU A 433 0.36 -5.75 -1.65
C GLU A 433 -0.05 -5.68 -0.17
N PHE A 434 -1.12 -6.38 0.18
CA PHE A 434 -1.71 -6.40 1.51
C PHE A 434 -2.37 -7.75 1.77
N GLY A 435 -1.89 -8.50 2.76
CA GLY A 435 -2.22 -9.93 2.85
C GLY A 435 -1.80 -10.69 1.58
N GLU A 436 -2.46 -11.78 1.27
CA GLU A 436 -2.23 -12.52 0.02
C GLU A 436 -2.77 -11.79 -1.24
N THR A 437 -3.44 -10.66 -1.03
CA THR A 437 -4.11 -9.87 -2.07
C THR A 437 -3.19 -8.81 -2.67
N LYS A 438 -3.20 -8.75 -4.00
CA LYS A 438 -2.62 -7.66 -4.79
C LYS A 438 -3.71 -6.64 -5.07
N TYR A 439 -3.50 -5.41 -4.62
CA TYR A 439 -4.38 -4.27 -4.86
C TYR A 439 -3.81 -3.38 -5.95
N ALA A 440 -4.64 -3.02 -6.91
CA ALA A 440 -4.32 -1.97 -7.87
C ALA A 440 -5.55 -1.08 -8.07
N GLY A 441 -5.35 0.11 -8.58
CA GLY A 441 -6.46 0.95 -8.98
C GLY A 441 -6.05 2.00 -9.98
N ALA A 442 -7.05 2.56 -10.66
CA ALA A 442 -6.84 3.56 -11.70
C ALA A 442 -8.11 4.39 -11.94
N GLU A 443 -7.99 5.42 -12.76
CA GLU A 443 -9.13 6.20 -13.20
C GLU A 443 -9.99 5.43 -14.21
N GLY A 444 -11.29 5.31 -13.93
CA GLY A 444 -12.21 4.48 -14.72
C GLY A 444 -12.69 5.07 -16.03
N ARG A 445 -12.20 6.25 -16.43
CA ARG A 445 -12.47 6.85 -17.75
C ARG A 445 -11.41 6.46 -18.79
N ILE A 446 -10.29 5.93 -18.34
CA ILE A 446 -9.17 5.54 -19.20
C ILE A 446 -9.38 4.07 -19.57
N ALA A 447 -9.35 3.78 -20.87
CA ALA A 447 -9.40 2.40 -21.35
C ALA A 447 -8.10 1.67 -20.96
N GLN A 448 -8.24 0.45 -20.46
CA GLN A 448 -7.17 -0.32 -19.85
C GLN A 448 -7.29 -1.80 -20.21
N ASP A 449 -6.15 -2.44 -20.48
CA ASP A 449 -6.02 -3.87 -20.61
C ASP A 449 -5.42 -4.42 -19.31
N VAL A 450 -6.17 -5.29 -18.63
CA VAL A 450 -5.70 -6.02 -17.46
C VAL A 450 -5.16 -7.37 -17.92
N ILE A 451 -3.90 -7.65 -17.59
CA ILE A 451 -3.20 -8.87 -17.93
C ILE A 451 -2.86 -9.58 -16.62
N LEU A 452 -3.41 -10.78 -16.47
CA LEU A 452 -3.22 -11.65 -15.33
C LEU A 452 -2.31 -12.80 -15.75
N LYS A 453 -1.19 -13.00 -15.06
CA LYS A 453 -0.21 -14.06 -15.40
C LYS A 453 -0.09 -15.04 -14.25
N GLY A 454 -0.33 -16.31 -14.54
CA GLY A 454 -0.19 -17.40 -13.59
C GLY A 454 1.26 -17.60 -13.16
N GLU A 455 1.49 -17.69 -11.86
CA GLU A 455 2.80 -17.90 -11.26
C GLU A 455 2.97 -19.31 -10.67
N ASP A 456 1.85 -19.99 -10.39
CA ASP A 456 1.85 -21.32 -9.76
C ASP A 456 0.53 -22.07 -10.05
N LEU A 457 0.47 -23.34 -9.68
CA LEU A 457 -0.75 -24.14 -9.68
C LEU A 457 -1.68 -23.71 -8.54
N GLY A 458 -2.92 -23.39 -8.87
CA GLY A 458 -3.94 -23.09 -7.88
C GLY A 458 -5.24 -22.63 -8.51
N THR A 459 -6.01 -21.86 -7.74
CA THR A 459 -7.14 -21.08 -8.23
C THR A 459 -6.93 -19.63 -7.87
N PHE A 460 -7.33 -18.71 -8.73
CA PHE A 460 -7.34 -17.28 -8.40
C PHE A 460 -8.75 -16.72 -8.44
N THR A 461 -8.93 -15.62 -7.70
CA THR A 461 -10.12 -14.79 -7.75
C THR A 461 -9.71 -13.38 -8.12
N PHE A 462 -10.39 -12.78 -9.09
CA PHE A 462 -10.17 -11.41 -9.52
C PHE A 462 -11.45 -10.59 -9.35
N GLU A 463 -11.38 -9.54 -8.54
CA GLU A 463 -12.50 -8.65 -8.26
C GLU A 463 -12.21 -7.24 -8.79
N ILE A 464 -13.23 -6.64 -9.40
CA ILE A 464 -13.20 -5.30 -9.94
C ILE A 464 -14.36 -4.51 -9.33
N ASP A 465 -14.02 -3.47 -8.57
CA ASP A 465 -15.00 -2.51 -8.05
C ASP A 465 -15.00 -1.24 -8.91
N GLU A 466 -16.09 -1.02 -9.64
CA GLU A 466 -16.39 0.24 -10.31
C GLU A 466 -17.04 1.20 -9.30
N VAL A 467 -16.25 2.10 -8.72
CA VAL A 467 -16.70 3.03 -7.67
C VAL A 467 -17.10 4.37 -8.27
N PHE A 468 -18.37 4.75 -8.12
CA PHE A 468 -18.97 5.98 -8.60
C PHE A 468 -19.17 7.01 -7.49
N GLY A 469 -18.60 8.19 -7.71
CA GLY A 469 -18.68 9.33 -6.80
C GLY A 469 -18.39 8.96 -5.34
N THR A 470 -19.36 9.22 -4.46
CA THR A 470 -19.22 9.06 -3.01
C THR A 470 -19.43 7.62 -2.50
N GLY A 471 -19.65 6.63 -3.37
CA GLY A 471 -19.61 5.22 -2.95
C GLY A 471 -20.59 4.24 -3.59
N GLU A 472 -21.33 4.59 -4.65
CA GLU A 472 -22.05 3.55 -5.40
C GLU A 472 -21.01 2.64 -6.06
N THR A 473 -21.09 1.34 -5.80
CA THR A 473 -20.08 0.38 -6.26
C THR A 473 -20.76 -0.70 -7.08
N LYS A 474 -20.30 -0.91 -8.32
CA LYS A 474 -20.65 -2.07 -9.13
C LYS A 474 -19.46 -3.03 -9.10
N ASN A 475 -19.69 -4.21 -8.53
CA ASN A 475 -18.67 -5.24 -8.40
C ASN A 475 -18.79 -6.24 -9.58
N THR A 476 -17.65 -6.65 -10.11
CA THR A 476 -17.51 -7.80 -11.02
C THR A 476 -16.46 -8.75 -10.45
N THR A 477 -16.82 -10.02 -10.26
CA THR A 477 -15.91 -11.05 -9.74
C THR A 477 -15.75 -12.17 -10.76
N PHE A 478 -14.51 -12.60 -10.96
CA PHE A 478 -14.12 -13.85 -11.61
C PHE A 478 -13.55 -14.76 -10.54
N GLU A 479 -14.34 -15.71 -10.05
CA GLU A 479 -14.02 -16.47 -8.85
C GLU A 479 -13.51 -17.87 -9.16
N ASN A 480 -12.55 -18.34 -8.36
CA ASN A 480 -12.08 -19.73 -8.34
C ASN A 480 -11.61 -20.26 -9.71
N ILE A 481 -10.96 -19.41 -10.51
CA ILE A 481 -10.47 -19.78 -11.85
C ILE A 481 -9.20 -20.62 -11.70
N PRO A 482 -9.15 -21.88 -12.20
CA PRO A 482 -7.94 -22.68 -12.17
C PRO A 482 -6.81 -22.02 -12.96
N VAL A 483 -5.59 -22.06 -12.41
CA VAL A 483 -4.41 -21.43 -13.01
C VAL A 483 -3.15 -22.28 -12.82
N MET A 484 -2.21 -22.13 -13.74
CA MET A 484 -0.85 -22.68 -13.67
C MET A 484 0.17 -21.64 -14.11
N GLU A 485 1.44 -21.88 -13.80
CA GLU A 485 2.54 -21.06 -14.30
C GLU A 485 2.49 -20.94 -15.84
N GLY A 486 2.60 -19.70 -16.34
CA GLY A 486 2.63 -19.40 -17.78
C GLY A 486 1.25 -19.16 -18.41
N MET A 487 0.15 -19.47 -17.72
CA MET A 487 -1.20 -19.11 -18.17
C MET A 487 -1.38 -17.58 -18.18
N ILE A 488 -2.06 -17.06 -19.20
CA ILE A 488 -2.35 -15.63 -19.36
C ILE A 488 -3.86 -15.44 -19.45
N ALA A 489 -4.43 -14.56 -18.63
CA ALA A 489 -5.80 -14.10 -18.77
C ALA A 489 -5.82 -12.58 -19.04
N GLU A 490 -6.59 -12.16 -20.03
CA GLU A 490 -6.69 -10.77 -20.46
C GLU A 490 -8.12 -10.26 -20.34
N ILE A 491 -8.29 -9.04 -19.84
CA ILE A 491 -9.59 -8.36 -19.69
C ILE A 491 -9.44 -6.92 -20.18
N ALA A 492 -10.20 -6.57 -21.22
CA ALA A 492 -10.31 -5.18 -21.66
C ALA A 492 -11.36 -4.44 -20.83
N ILE A 493 -11.00 -3.28 -20.29
CA ILE A 493 -11.88 -2.42 -19.51
C ILE A 493 -11.97 -1.05 -20.16
N SER A 494 -13.20 -0.61 -20.43
CA SER A 494 -13.48 0.72 -20.96
C SER A 494 -14.72 1.30 -20.24
N ASP A 495 -15.81 1.52 -20.96
CA ASP A 495 -17.08 1.95 -20.37
C ASP A 495 -17.64 0.90 -19.38
N SER A 496 -17.36 -0.38 -19.64
CA SER A 496 -17.67 -1.52 -18.79
C SER A 496 -16.51 -2.52 -18.75
N VAL A 497 -16.56 -3.44 -17.78
CA VAL A 497 -15.68 -4.63 -17.74
C VAL A 497 -16.01 -5.55 -18.92
N GLY A 498 -15.00 -5.96 -19.69
CA GLY A 498 -15.10 -6.90 -20.80
C GLY A 498 -15.02 -8.37 -20.36
N GLU A 499 -15.09 -9.30 -21.32
CA GLU A 499 -14.91 -10.73 -21.06
C GLU A 499 -13.45 -11.04 -20.68
N MET A 500 -13.25 -12.04 -19.82
CA MET A 500 -11.92 -12.58 -19.51
C MET A 500 -11.56 -13.64 -20.56
N GLU A 501 -10.52 -13.36 -21.34
CA GLU A 501 -9.98 -14.28 -22.35
C GLU A 501 -8.74 -14.99 -21.80
N ILE A 502 -8.78 -16.32 -21.73
CA ILE A 502 -7.72 -17.15 -21.14
C ILE A 502 -6.95 -17.88 -22.24
N ASP A 503 -5.62 -17.77 -22.19
CA ASP A 503 -4.64 -18.57 -22.92
C ASP A 503 -3.91 -19.47 -21.91
N ILE A 504 -4.13 -20.79 -21.97
CA ILE A 504 -3.63 -21.71 -20.95
C ILE A 504 -2.13 -21.97 -21.05
N ASN A 505 -1.57 -21.96 -22.27
CA ASN A 505 -0.19 -22.36 -22.52
C ASN A 505 0.72 -21.20 -22.95
N GLY A 506 0.17 -19.98 -23.04
CA GLY A 506 0.90 -18.77 -23.42
C GLY A 506 1.31 -18.76 -24.89
N ASP A 507 0.59 -19.46 -25.77
CA ASP A 507 0.91 -19.53 -27.20
C ASP A 507 0.29 -18.41 -28.05
N GLY A 508 -0.55 -17.57 -27.43
CA GLY A 508 -1.27 -16.46 -28.03
C GLY A 508 -2.65 -16.83 -28.58
N GLU A 509 -3.06 -18.10 -28.55
CA GLU A 509 -4.43 -18.52 -28.88
C GLU A 509 -5.32 -18.50 -27.63
N LYS A 510 -6.49 -17.86 -27.73
CA LYS A 510 -7.46 -17.80 -26.63
C LYS A 510 -8.24 -19.12 -26.56
N ASP A 511 -8.10 -19.82 -25.44
CA ASP A 511 -8.69 -21.12 -25.17
C ASP A 511 -10.10 -21.03 -24.57
N PHE A 512 -10.32 -20.05 -23.68
CA PHE A 512 -11.57 -19.89 -22.93
C PHE A 512 -11.98 -18.41 -22.82
N ILE A 513 -13.28 -18.20 -22.65
CA ILE A 513 -13.88 -16.89 -22.44
C ILE A 513 -14.85 -16.99 -21.26
N ILE A 514 -14.70 -16.11 -20.28
CA ILE A 514 -15.60 -16.00 -19.10
C ILE A 514 -16.22 -14.61 -19.10
N ARG A 515 -17.55 -14.52 -18.96
CA ARG A 515 -18.25 -13.23 -19.00
C ARG A 515 -18.29 -12.54 -17.63
N PRO A 516 -18.34 -11.20 -17.58
CA PRO A 516 -18.52 -10.46 -16.34
C PRO A 516 -19.76 -10.89 -15.57
N GLY A 517 -19.59 -11.18 -14.28
CA GLY A 517 -20.69 -11.53 -13.38
C GLY A 517 -21.26 -12.94 -13.60
N GLU A 518 -20.62 -13.77 -14.43
CA GLU A 518 -20.82 -15.22 -14.45
C GLU A 518 -19.70 -15.86 -13.62
N GLU A 519 -20.05 -16.68 -12.62
CA GLU A 519 -19.09 -17.61 -12.04
C GLU A 519 -18.60 -18.56 -13.16
N ALA A 520 -17.32 -18.92 -13.14
CA ALA A 520 -16.84 -19.96 -14.04
C ALA A 520 -17.68 -21.22 -13.79
N SER A 521 -18.45 -21.64 -14.80
CA SER A 521 -19.29 -22.80 -14.64
C SER A 521 -18.42 -24.00 -14.26
N LYS A 522 -18.96 -24.93 -13.46
CA LYS A 522 -18.27 -26.18 -13.12
C LYS A 522 -17.75 -26.89 -14.38
N GLU A 523 -18.47 -26.78 -15.49
CA GLU A 523 -18.06 -27.30 -16.79
C GLU A 523 -16.81 -26.61 -17.32
N THR A 524 -16.80 -25.28 -17.37
CA THR A 524 -15.64 -24.46 -17.79
C THR A 524 -14.41 -24.75 -16.92
N SER A 525 -14.56 -24.76 -15.59
CA SER A 525 -13.44 -25.02 -14.68
C SER A 525 -12.87 -26.43 -14.83
N LEU A 526 -13.72 -27.42 -15.13
CA LEU A 526 -13.25 -28.78 -15.46
C LEU A 526 -12.51 -28.83 -16.79
N GLU A 527 -12.92 -28.07 -17.80
CA GLU A 527 -12.23 -27.99 -19.08
C GLU A 527 -10.87 -27.30 -18.97
N ILE A 528 -10.79 -26.23 -18.19
CA ILE A 528 -9.52 -25.56 -17.88
C ILE A 528 -8.58 -26.56 -17.17
N LEU A 529 -9.05 -27.23 -16.11
CA LEU A 529 -8.26 -28.24 -15.40
C LEU A 529 -7.81 -29.39 -16.31
N GLU A 530 -8.68 -29.88 -17.19
CA GLU A 530 -8.36 -30.93 -18.16
C GLU A 530 -7.20 -30.51 -19.07
N LYS A 531 -7.23 -29.28 -19.60
CA LYS A 531 -6.14 -28.74 -20.43
C LYS A 531 -4.86 -28.51 -19.63
N MET A 532 -4.94 -27.94 -18.41
CA MET A 532 -3.79 -27.72 -17.54
C MET A 532 -3.02 -29.03 -17.27
N ILE A 533 -3.72 -30.13 -16.96
CA ILE A 533 -3.09 -31.44 -16.75
C ILE A 533 -2.33 -31.92 -17.99
N GLY A 534 -2.78 -31.54 -19.18
CA GLY A 534 -2.08 -31.77 -20.44
C GLY A 534 -0.67 -31.14 -20.47
N PHE A 535 -0.48 -30.00 -19.80
CA PHE A 535 0.76 -29.23 -19.82
C PHE A 535 1.70 -29.48 -18.63
N LEU A 536 1.23 -30.05 -17.52
CA LEU A 536 2.05 -30.38 -16.34
C LEU A 536 3.31 -31.20 -16.67
N ASP A 537 4.42 -31.04 -15.94
CA ASP A 537 5.61 -31.89 -16.15
C ASP A 537 5.51 -33.24 -15.41
N ILE A 538 4.47 -34.02 -15.75
CA ILE A 538 4.24 -35.37 -15.22
C ILE A 538 4.20 -36.41 -16.34
N HIS A 539 4.41 -37.68 -15.98
CA HIS A 539 4.46 -38.76 -16.95
C HIS A 539 3.15 -38.89 -17.76
N GLN A 540 3.27 -39.02 -19.10
CA GLN A 540 2.14 -39.06 -20.04
C GLN A 540 1.01 -40.02 -19.63
N THR A 541 1.34 -41.25 -19.22
CA THR A 541 0.32 -42.22 -18.75
C THR A 541 -0.49 -41.75 -17.54
N VAL A 542 0.11 -40.93 -16.66
CA VAL A 542 -0.60 -40.31 -15.54
C VAL A 542 -1.51 -39.21 -16.05
N LYS A 543 -1.03 -38.33 -16.96
CA LYS A 543 -1.85 -37.30 -17.63
C LYS A 543 -3.08 -37.90 -18.28
N ASP A 544 -2.88 -38.86 -19.20
CA ASP A 544 -3.95 -39.50 -19.97
C ASP A 544 -5.01 -40.08 -19.02
N ARG A 545 -4.57 -40.71 -17.92
CA ARG A 545 -5.47 -41.31 -16.93
C ARG A 545 -6.30 -40.27 -16.18
N LEU A 546 -5.69 -39.14 -15.80
CA LEU A 546 -6.38 -38.07 -15.09
C LEU A 546 -7.35 -37.34 -16.02
N ILE A 547 -6.90 -36.99 -17.23
CA ILE A 547 -7.70 -36.38 -18.31
C ILE A 547 -8.92 -37.25 -18.62
N ASP A 548 -8.74 -38.55 -18.85
CA ASP A 548 -9.85 -39.48 -19.13
C ASP A 548 -10.90 -39.46 -18.01
N LYS A 549 -10.48 -39.34 -16.76
CA LYS A 549 -11.40 -39.34 -15.60
C LYS A 549 -12.13 -38.02 -15.46
N ILE A 550 -11.44 -36.91 -15.65
CA ILE A 550 -12.04 -35.58 -15.65
C ILE A 550 -13.04 -35.45 -16.79
N GLY A 551 -12.67 -35.88 -18.01
CA GLY A 551 -13.58 -35.91 -19.15
C GLY A 551 -14.80 -36.83 -18.93
N ASN A 552 -14.66 -37.93 -18.18
CA ASN A 552 -15.80 -38.74 -17.77
C ASN A 552 -16.70 -38.05 -16.74
N ALA A 553 -16.13 -37.30 -15.79
CA ALA A 553 -16.88 -36.48 -14.83
C ALA A 553 -17.66 -35.37 -15.57
N ARG A 554 -17.01 -34.68 -16.51
CA ARG A 554 -17.63 -33.66 -17.35
C ARG A 554 -18.82 -34.21 -18.15
N LYS A 555 -18.69 -35.37 -18.78
CA LYS A 555 -19.80 -36.07 -19.46
C LYS A 555 -20.98 -36.43 -18.54
N GLN A 556 -20.78 -36.58 -17.23
CA GLN A 556 -21.87 -36.76 -16.28
C GLN A 556 -22.50 -35.42 -15.89
N LEU A 557 -21.68 -34.37 -15.77
CA LEU A 557 -22.15 -33.00 -15.53
C LEU A 557 -23.06 -32.50 -16.66
N GLU A 558 -22.66 -32.71 -17.92
CA GLU A 558 -23.46 -32.40 -19.12
C GLU A 558 -24.84 -33.11 -19.12
N LYS A 559 -24.97 -34.23 -18.41
CA LYS A 559 -26.22 -35.00 -18.25
C LYS A 559 -27.04 -34.55 -17.03
N GLY A 560 -26.58 -33.55 -16.28
CA GLY A 560 -27.19 -33.08 -15.04
C GLY A 560 -26.97 -33.99 -13.83
N HIS A 561 -25.95 -34.88 -13.87
CA HIS A 561 -25.70 -35.84 -12.79
C HIS A 561 -24.65 -35.34 -11.77
N ASN A 562 -24.92 -34.22 -11.08
CA ASN A 562 -23.97 -33.56 -10.17
C ASN A 562 -23.36 -34.50 -9.09
N ILE A 563 -24.18 -35.38 -8.50
CA ILE A 563 -23.70 -36.37 -7.49
C ILE A 563 -22.68 -37.33 -8.10
N ALA A 564 -22.93 -37.81 -9.32
CA ALA A 564 -22.02 -38.73 -10.00
C ALA A 564 -20.73 -38.01 -10.42
N THR A 565 -20.83 -36.77 -10.89
CA THR A 565 -19.68 -35.90 -11.19
C THR A 565 -18.80 -35.74 -9.96
N ASN A 566 -19.35 -35.33 -8.82
CA ASN A 566 -18.59 -35.14 -7.58
C ASN A 566 -17.94 -36.44 -7.09
N ALA A 567 -18.63 -37.59 -7.20
CA ALA A 567 -18.04 -38.89 -6.88
C ALA A 567 -16.87 -39.27 -7.81
N MET A 568 -16.94 -38.91 -9.09
CA MET A 568 -15.84 -39.12 -10.03
C MET A 568 -14.65 -38.21 -9.71
N LEU A 569 -14.89 -36.94 -9.37
CA LEU A 569 -13.84 -36.00 -8.96
C LEU A 569 -13.14 -36.45 -7.65
N ALA A 570 -13.90 -36.96 -6.68
CA ALA A 570 -13.31 -37.58 -5.49
C ALA A 570 -12.40 -38.77 -5.83
N ASN A 571 -12.72 -39.52 -6.90
CA ASN A 571 -11.83 -40.58 -7.39
C ASN A 571 -10.56 -40.03 -8.05
N VAL A 572 -10.64 -38.90 -8.75
CA VAL A 572 -9.48 -38.20 -9.32
C VAL A 572 -8.54 -37.78 -8.20
N LYS A 573 -9.06 -37.11 -7.15
CA LYS A 573 -8.31 -36.75 -5.93
C LYS A 573 -7.56 -37.96 -5.35
N GLN A 574 -8.27 -39.06 -5.10
CA GLN A 574 -7.66 -40.28 -4.56
C GLN A 574 -6.52 -40.83 -5.44
N GLN A 575 -6.59 -40.65 -6.76
CA GLN A 575 -5.53 -41.07 -7.66
C GLN A 575 -4.32 -40.16 -7.59
N ILE A 576 -4.52 -38.85 -7.55
CA ILE A 576 -3.45 -37.87 -7.34
C ILE A 576 -2.72 -38.20 -6.03
N GLU A 577 -3.45 -38.41 -4.94
CA GLU A 577 -2.89 -38.86 -3.64
C GLU A 577 -2.13 -40.19 -3.74
N THR A 578 -2.58 -41.11 -4.58
CA THR A 578 -1.90 -42.41 -4.76
C THR A 578 -0.59 -42.23 -5.51
N PHE A 579 -0.56 -41.35 -6.51
CA PHE A 579 0.64 -41.06 -7.29
C PHE A 579 1.62 -40.14 -6.56
N SER A 580 1.20 -39.39 -5.54
CA SER A 580 2.11 -38.55 -4.74
C SER A 580 2.85 -39.30 -3.63
N ARG A 581 2.44 -40.52 -3.30
CA ARG A 581 3.09 -41.32 -2.23
C ARG A 581 4.52 -41.68 -2.59
N GLU A 582 5.39 -41.72 -1.57
CA GLU A 582 6.79 -42.15 -1.71
C GLU A 582 6.94 -43.57 -2.28
N ASN A 583 5.96 -44.45 -2.05
CA ASN A 583 5.98 -45.81 -2.57
C ASN A 583 5.42 -45.94 -4.00
N ALA A 584 4.90 -44.86 -4.59
CA ALA A 584 4.56 -44.84 -6.01
C ALA A 584 5.85 -44.99 -6.84
N PRO A 585 5.82 -45.73 -7.96
CA PRO A 585 6.97 -45.83 -8.85
C PRO A 585 7.41 -44.43 -9.26
N GLU A 586 8.70 -44.11 -9.11
CA GLU A 586 9.27 -42.78 -9.34
C GLU A 586 8.86 -42.20 -10.71
N LYS A 587 8.85 -43.04 -11.74
CA LYS A 587 8.40 -42.71 -13.10
C LYS A 587 6.96 -42.18 -13.19
N PHE A 588 6.06 -42.54 -12.27
CA PHE A 588 4.65 -42.13 -12.26
C PHE A 588 4.33 -41.21 -11.08
N ARG A 589 5.34 -40.76 -10.35
CA ARG A 589 5.14 -39.96 -9.16
C ARG A 589 4.78 -38.53 -9.55
N ILE A 590 3.74 -37.99 -8.93
CA ILE A 590 3.44 -36.55 -8.97
C ILE A 590 4.17 -35.93 -7.78
N PRO A 591 4.92 -34.83 -7.95
CA PRO A 591 5.50 -34.08 -6.82
C PRO A 591 4.43 -33.80 -5.76
N LYS A 592 4.79 -33.93 -4.48
CA LYS A 592 3.82 -33.84 -3.38
C LYS A 592 3.08 -32.49 -3.37
N GLU A 593 3.83 -31.42 -3.59
CA GLU A 593 3.32 -30.06 -3.64
C GLU A 593 2.35 -29.83 -4.81
N GLU A 594 2.71 -30.25 -6.02
CA GLU A 594 1.81 -30.20 -7.18
C GLU A 594 0.53 -31.02 -6.93
N ALA A 595 0.66 -32.20 -6.32
CA ALA A 595 -0.48 -33.04 -5.99
C ALA A 595 -1.42 -32.36 -5.00
N GLU A 596 -0.89 -31.70 -3.97
CA GLU A 596 -1.68 -30.93 -3.00
C GLU A 596 -2.43 -29.78 -3.69
N LYS A 597 -1.74 -29.00 -4.54
CA LYS A 597 -2.35 -27.89 -5.31
C LYS A 597 -3.46 -28.38 -6.25
N LEU A 598 -3.24 -29.46 -7.00
CA LEU A 598 -4.26 -30.05 -7.87
C LEU A 598 -5.49 -30.54 -7.11
N ILE A 599 -5.31 -31.06 -5.90
CA ILE A 599 -6.41 -31.49 -5.03
C ILE A 599 -7.26 -30.29 -4.62
N VAL A 600 -6.63 -29.19 -4.20
CA VAL A 600 -7.33 -27.95 -3.82
C VAL A 600 -8.15 -27.42 -5.00
N ILE A 601 -7.59 -27.41 -6.21
CA ILE A 601 -8.34 -27.01 -7.43
C ILE A 601 -9.59 -27.88 -7.61
N ILE A 602 -9.47 -29.21 -7.50
CA ILE A 602 -10.61 -30.13 -7.66
C ILE A 602 -11.67 -29.87 -6.59
N GLU A 603 -11.27 -29.60 -5.35
CA GLU A 603 -12.19 -29.30 -4.25
C GLU A 603 -12.96 -28.01 -4.49
N ARG A 604 -12.30 -26.93 -4.95
CA ARG A 604 -12.96 -25.69 -5.34
C ARG A 604 -13.98 -25.92 -6.46
N ILE A 605 -13.63 -26.69 -7.49
CA ILE A 605 -14.55 -27.02 -8.59
C ILE A 605 -15.78 -27.78 -8.09
N GLN A 606 -15.65 -28.63 -7.07
CA GLN A 606 -16.78 -29.38 -6.50
C GLN A 606 -17.82 -28.49 -5.80
N LEU A 607 -17.42 -27.29 -5.36
CA LEU A 607 -18.28 -26.33 -4.64
C LEU A 607 -19.11 -25.44 -5.56
N ILE A 608 -18.74 -25.29 -6.83
CA ILE A 608 -19.54 -24.57 -7.83
C ILE A 608 -20.88 -25.30 -7.98
N ASP A 609 -22.03 -24.63 -7.98
CA ASP A 609 -23.34 -25.30 -8.00
C ASP A 609 -23.73 -25.89 -9.37
#